data_AF-A0A534DIL5-F1
#
_entry.id   AF-A0A534DIL5-F1
#
_cell.length_a   1.000
_cell.length_b   1.000
_cell.length_c   1.000
_cell.angle_alpha   90.00
_cell.angle_beta   90.00
_cell.angle_gamma   90.00
#
_symmetry.space_group_name_H-M   'P 1'
#
loop_
_entity.id
_entity.type
_entity.pdbx_description
1 polymer ?
#
loop_
_entity_poly.entity_id
_entity_poly.type
_entity_poly.pdbx_seq_one_letter_code
_entity_poly.pdbx_strand_id
1 'polypeptide(L)'
;MSKPRLSGGVASPAVRLLGLGVLLAIAAASAGQQDGEQRERERPPGAPRHLFICAGDQARQSPDFLAVVNFDETSAAYGKVIARAPLPEPGATGNEMHHIGLSADGTVVACGGLLSVLKAQKEIFFWNVSDPARPEFISAADPPLSSITDEFHPLPQGG
;
A
#
# COMPACT_ATOMS: atom_id res chain seq x y z
N MET A 1 80.90 41.02 29.41
CA MET A 1 79.54 40.42 29.39
C MET A 1 79.16 40.09 30.82
N SER A 2 78.28 40.90 31.43
CA SER A 2 77.72 40.71 32.78
C SER A 2 76.44 41.54 32.84
N LYS A 3 75.31 40.97 33.29
CA LYS A 3 74.05 41.70 33.54
C LYS A 3 73.96 42.05 35.03
N PRO A 4 73.29 43.15 35.38
CA PRO A 4 72.30 43.06 36.45
C PRO A 4 70.97 43.78 36.16
N ARG A 5 70.02 43.50 37.05
CA ARG A 5 68.55 43.67 37.00
C ARG A 5 68.04 44.92 37.76
N LEU A 6 66.70 45.06 37.73
CA LEU A 6 65.74 45.67 38.70
C LEU A 6 65.21 47.03 38.21
N SER A 7 63.95 47.44 38.38
CA SER A 7 62.73 47.01 39.13
C SER A 7 61.52 47.65 38.39
N GLY A 8 60.23 47.35 38.57
CA GLY A 8 59.41 47.15 39.77
C GLY A 8 58.03 47.83 39.55
N GLY A 9 56.97 47.35 40.23
CA GLY A 9 55.61 47.96 40.29
C GLY A 9 54.55 47.19 39.51
N VAL A 10 53.82 46.21 40.07
CA VAL A 10 52.71 46.23 41.05
C VAL A 10 51.48 47.00 40.57
N ALA A 11 50.40 46.28 40.24
CA ALA A 11 49.08 46.37 40.87
C ALA A 11 48.05 45.47 40.15
N SER A 12 47.43 44.55 40.90
CA SER A 12 46.11 43.96 40.62
C SER A 12 45.10 44.75 41.50
N PRO A 13 43.79 44.88 41.18
CA PRO A 13 42.91 43.71 41.18
C PRO A 13 41.60 43.76 40.34
N ALA A 14 41.02 42.55 40.20
CA ALA A 14 39.59 42.20 40.26
C ALA A 14 38.63 42.42 39.05
N VAL A 15 37.57 41.59 39.09
CA VAL A 15 36.28 41.60 38.35
C VAL A 15 36.28 40.68 37.10
N ARG A 16 35.41 39.68 36.89
CA ARG A 16 34.22 39.11 37.57
C ARG A 16 33.88 37.72 36.98
N LEU A 17 33.30 36.87 37.83
CA LEU A 17 32.22 35.88 37.63
C LEU A 17 32.19 34.89 36.45
N LEU A 18 32.07 33.62 36.87
CA LEU A 18 31.17 32.55 36.43
C LEU A 18 31.08 32.19 34.93
N GLY A 19 31.51 30.96 34.63
CA GLY A 19 31.05 30.20 33.47
C GLY A 19 30.94 28.72 33.82
N LEU A 20 29.86 28.33 34.52
CA LEU A 20 29.44 26.95 34.64
C LEU A 20 28.64 26.62 33.37
N GLY A 21 29.21 25.84 32.45
CA GLY A 21 28.63 25.55 31.13
C GLY A 21 28.55 24.06 30.84
N VAL A 22 27.53 23.42 31.41
CA VAL A 22 26.75 22.26 30.92
C VAL A 22 27.49 21.20 30.08
N LEU A 23 27.81 20.07 30.72
CA LEU A 23 27.93 18.76 30.07
C LEU A 23 26.56 18.06 30.14
N LEU A 24 25.77 18.12 29.07
CA LEU A 24 24.59 17.27 28.88
C LEU A 24 24.89 16.29 27.75
N ALA A 25 25.37 15.11 28.10
CA ALA A 25 25.62 14.03 27.15
C ALA A 25 24.52 12.96 27.29
N ILE A 26 23.62 12.96 26.29
CA ILE A 26 23.01 11.82 25.61
C ILE A 26 22.35 10.74 26.50
N ALA A 27 21.03 10.86 26.70
CA ALA A 27 20.17 9.71 26.99
C ALA A 27 18.70 10.01 26.65
N ALA A 28 18.37 10.20 25.36
CA ALA A 28 16.97 10.25 24.92
C ALA A 28 16.85 9.95 23.42
N ALA A 29 17.26 8.74 22.99
CA ALA A 29 16.99 8.25 21.63
C ALA A 29 16.52 6.79 21.62
N SER A 30 15.89 6.32 22.72
CA SER A 30 15.38 4.94 22.85
C SER A 30 13.86 4.85 22.90
N ALA A 31 13.14 5.98 23.04
CA ALA A 31 11.68 5.95 23.22
C ALA A 31 10.89 5.86 21.90
N GLY A 32 11.50 6.18 20.75
CA GLY A 32 10.84 6.13 19.44
C GLY A 32 11.05 4.85 18.63
N GLN A 33 11.98 3.97 19.06
CA GLN A 33 12.30 2.72 18.35
C GLN A 33 11.42 1.55 18.84
N GLN A 34 11.02 1.56 20.11
CA GLN A 34 10.27 0.46 20.73
C GLN A 34 8.80 0.39 20.30
N ASP A 35 8.19 1.52 19.91
CA ASP A 35 6.81 1.55 19.39
C ASP A 35 6.69 0.90 18.00
N GLY A 36 7.76 0.88 17.21
CA GLY A 36 7.81 0.23 15.89
C GLY A 36 7.94 -1.30 15.98
N GLU A 37 8.85 -1.78 16.84
CA GLU A 37 9.07 -3.21 17.06
C GLU A 37 7.89 -3.90 17.77
N GLN A 38 7.13 -3.17 18.60
CA GLN A 38 5.91 -3.70 19.22
C GLN A 38 4.72 -3.80 18.26
N ARG A 39 4.57 -2.88 17.29
CA ARG A 39 3.53 -2.96 16.24
C ARG A 39 3.74 -4.14 15.29
N GLU A 40 4.97 -4.57 15.09
CA GLU A 40 5.31 -5.76 14.30
C GLU A 40 4.82 -7.07 14.96
N ARG A 41 4.57 -7.06 16.28
CA ARG A 41 4.40 -8.29 17.06
C ARG A 41 2.97 -8.80 17.17
N GLU A 42 1.98 -8.16 16.53
CA GLU A 42 0.57 -8.57 16.71
C GLU A 42 -0.31 -8.28 15.48
N ARG A 43 0.17 -8.52 14.25
CA ARG A 43 -0.75 -8.50 13.09
C ARG A 43 -1.67 -9.73 13.19
N PRO A 44 -3.01 -9.56 13.17
CA PRO A 44 -3.92 -10.69 13.21
C PRO A 44 -3.61 -11.68 12.08
N PRO A 45 -3.58 -12.99 12.35
CA PRO A 45 -3.59 -13.99 11.30
C PRO A 45 -4.74 -13.70 10.33
N GLY A 46 -4.44 -13.59 9.04
CA GLY A 46 -5.45 -13.28 8.00
C GLY A 46 -5.66 -11.80 7.70
N ALA A 47 -4.85 -10.88 8.23
CA ALA A 47 -4.92 -9.48 7.79
C ALA A 47 -4.71 -9.37 6.26
N PRO A 48 -5.52 -8.60 5.52
CA PRO A 48 -5.41 -8.47 4.07
C PRO A 48 -4.00 -8.05 3.65
N ARG A 49 -3.47 -8.73 2.63
CA ARG A 49 -2.12 -8.49 2.09
C ARG A 49 -2.10 -8.11 0.62
N HIS A 50 -3.25 -8.08 -0.02
CA HIS A 50 -3.38 -7.80 -1.44
C HIS A 50 -4.56 -6.86 -1.66
N LEU A 51 -4.40 -5.94 -2.60
CA LEU A 51 -5.45 -5.09 -3.11
C LEU A 51 -5.74 -5.51 -4.56
N PHE A 52 -6.99 -5.88 -4.82
CA PHE A 52 -7.49 -6.24 -6.13
C PHE A 52 -8.08 -5.00 -6.80
N ILE A 53 -7.79 -4.78 -8.08
CA ILE A 53 -8.23 -3.61 -8.84
C ILE A 53 -8.75 -4.08 -10.19
N CYS A 54 -10.02 -3.83 -10.46
CA CYS A 54 -10.56 -3.94 -11.82
C CYS A 54 -10.11 -2.71 -12.60
N ALA A 55 -9.37 -2.93 -13.68
CA ALA A 55 -8.75 -1.85 -14.44
C ALA A 55 -9.02 -2.01 -15.94
N GLY A 56 -8.97 -0.90 -16.66
CA GLY A 56 -9.10 -0.88 -18.11
C GLY A 56 -7.96 -0.12 -18.77
N ASP A 57 -7.69 -0.42 -20.03
CA ASP A 57 -6.84 0.43 -20.86
C ASP A 57 -7.59 1.73 -21.18
N GLN A 58 -6.99 2.88 -20.86
CA GLN A 58 -7.59 4.18 -21.09
C GLN A 58 -7.85 4.45 -22.58
N ALA A 59 -6.98 3.94 -23.46
CA ALA A 59 -7.17 4.02 -24.91
C ALA A 59 -8.15 2.97 -25.46
N ARG A 60 -8.55 2.00 -24.63
CA ARG A 60 -9.44 0.88 -24.96
C ARG A 60 -8.92 0.00 -26.12
N GLN A 61 -7.60 -0.09 -26.27
CA GLN A 61 -6.92 -0.89 -27.28
C GLN A 61 -6.41 -2.22 -26.74
N SER A 62 -6.12 -2.28 -25.44
CA SER A 62 -5.76 -3.51 -24.73
C SER A 62 -6.92 -4.01 -23.85
N PRO A 63 -6.99 -5.32 -23.56
CA PRO A 63 -7.96 -5.88 -22.63
C PRO A 63 -8.02 -5.13 -21.31
N ASP A 64 -9.23 -4.94 -20.79
CA ASP A 64 -9.47 -4.69 -19.38
C ASP A 64 -8.97 -5.90 -18.57
N PHE A 65 -8.54 -5.68 -17.33
CA PHE A 65 -7.81 -6.66 -16.56
C PHE A 65 -8.01 -6.51 -15.06
N LEU A 66 -7.85 -7.61 -14.33
CA LEU A 66 -7.64 -7.59 -12.90
C LEU A 66 -6.16 -7.29 -12.62
N ALA A 67 -5.87 -6.28 -11.82
CA ALA A 67 -4.55 -6.03 -11.26
C ALA A 67 -4.51 -6.46 -9.79
N VAL A 68 -3.37 -7.00 -9.35
CA VAL A 68 -3.12 -7.33 -7.95
C VAL A 68 -1.95 -6.48 -7.45
N VAL A 69 -2.19 -5.72 -6.40
CA VAL A 69 -1.18 -4.90 -5.72
C VAL A 69 -0.79 -5.58 -4.40
N ASN A 70 0.51 -5.69 -4.13
CA ASN A 70 0.98 -6.11 -2.83
C ASN A 70 0.67 -5.01 -1.80
N PHE A 71 -0.10 -5.37 -0.77
CA PHE A 71 -0.54 -4.49 0.29
C PHE A 71 -0.05 -4.99 1.67
N ASP A 72 1.00 -5.80 1.67
CA ASP A 72 1.74 -6.15 2.88
C ASP A 72 2.74 -5.04 3.20
N GLU A 73 2.43 -4.22 4.20
CA GLU A 73 3.26 -3.09 4.67
C GLU A 73 4.70 -3.49 5.03
N THR A 74 4.96 -4.76 5.35
CA THR A 74 6.31 -5.25 5.67
C THR A 74 7.10 -5.70 4.43
N SER A 75 6.44 -5.80 3.28
CA SER A 75 7.04 -6.24 2.03
C SER A 75 7.81 -5.10 1.36
N ALA A 76 9.01 -5.38 0.87
CA ALA A 76 9.74 -4.46 -0.02
C ALA A 76 8.97 -4.16 -1.34
N ALA A 77 7.97 -4.99 -1.68
CA ALA A 77 7.09 -4.80 -2.82
C ALA A 77 5.76 -4.09 -2.47
N TYR A 78 5.59 -3.56 -1.25
CA TYR A 78 4.39 -2.81 -0.86
C TYR A 78 4.04 -1.71 -1.88
N GLY A 79 2.76 -1.64 -2.26
CA GLY A 79 2.22 -0.71 -3.24
C GLY A 79 2.60 -1.03 -4.70
N LYS A 80 3.26 -2.16 -4.98
CA LYS A 80 3.59 -2.58 -6.35
C LYS A 80 2.54 -3.52 -6.92
N VAL A 81 2.27 -3.38 -8.21
CA VAL A 81 1.52 -4.39 -8.97
C VAL A 81 2.38 -5.64 -9.10
N ILE A 82 1.88 -6.76 -8.58
CA ILE A 82 2.57 -8.06 -8.59
C ILE A 82 2.00 -9.03 -9.62
N ALA A 83 0.76 -8.83 -10.06
CA ALA A 83 0.13 -9.64 -11.10
C ALA A 83 -0.90 -8.83 -11.89
N ARG A 84 -1.17 -9.29 -13.11
CA ARG A 84 -2.26 -8.82 -13.97
C ARG A 84 -2.89 -10.02 -14.69
N ALA A 85 -4.21 -10.09 -14.73
CA ALA A 85 -4.96 -11.07 -15.52
C ALA A 85 -5.93 -10.36 -16.47
N PRO A 86 -5.66 -10.36 -17.80
CA PRO A 86 -6.54 -9.73 -18.77
C PRO A 86 -7.85 -10.51 -18.93
N LEU A 87 -8.90 -9.81 -19.35
CA LEU A 87 -10.07 -10.47 -19.94
C LEU A 87 -9.67 -11.20 -21.23
N PRO A 88 -10.24 -12.40 -21.47
CA PRO A 88 -10.14 -13.03 -22.78
C PRO A 88 -11.08 -12.35 -23.78
N GLU A 89 -10.74 -12.46 -25.06
CA GLU A 89 -11.66 -12.13 -26.15
C GLU A 89 -12.74 -13.21 -26.33
N PRO A 90 -13.91 -12.88 -26.91
CA PRO A 90 -14.34 -11.55 -27.35
C PRO A 90 -14.84 -10.66 -26.21
N GLY A 91 -14.77 -9.35 -26.42
CA GLY A 91 -15.34 -8.35 -25.49
C GLY A 91 -14.36 -7.95 -24.39
N ALA A 92 -13.06 -8.09 -24.64
CA ALA A 92 -12.05 -7.83 -23.62
C ALA A 92 -11.88 -6.33 -23.32
N THR A 93 -12.36 -5.42 -24.16
CA THR A 93 -12.08 -3.97 -24.05
C THR A 93 -13.32 -3.12 -23.83
N GLY A 94 -13.14 -2.00 -23.13
CA GLY A 94 -14.14 -0.94 -23.01
C GLY A 94 -15.34 -1.32 -22.15
N ASN A 95 -15.18 -2.26 -21.22
CA ASN A 95 -16.20 -2.64 -20.24
C ASN A 95 -16.33 -1.59 -19.14
N GLU A 96 -15.30 -0.78 -18.91
CA GLU A 96 -15.22 0.18 -17.80
C GLU A 96 -15.63 -0.49 -16.48
N MET A 97 -14.86 -1.50 -16.08
CA MET A 97 -15.09 -2.15 -14.79
C MET A 97 -15.01 -1.10 -13.68
N HIS A 98 -16.11 -0.94 -12.96
CA HIS A 98 -16.29 0.17 -12.02
C HIS A 98 -16.41 -0.32 -10.59
N HIS A 99 -17.18 -1.39 -10.38
CA HIS A 99 -17.40 -1.98 -9.06
C HIS A 99 -16.67 -3.32 -8.94
N ILE A 100 -16.25 -3.65 -7.72
CA ILE A 100 -15.47 -4.84 -7.41
C ILE A 100 -15.98 -5.48 -6.11
N GLY A 101 -15.98 -6.81 -6.08
CA GLY A 101 -16.28 -7.60 -4.88
C GLY A 101 -15.31 -8.76 -4.71
N LEU A 102 -15.06 -9.14 -3.47
CA LEU A 102 -14.30 -10.34 -3.11
C LEU A 102 -15.26 -11.33 -2.43
N SER A 103 -15.18 -12.60 -2.80
CA SER A 103 -15.93 -13.68 -2.14
C SER A 103 -15.59 -13.78 -0.65
N ALA A 104 -16.51 -14.32 0.15
CA ALA A 104 -16.33 -14.43 1.60
C ALA A 104 -15.11 -15.27 2.00
N ASP A 105 -14.76 -16.26 1.19
CA ASP A 105 -13.60 -17.13 1.37
C ASP A 105 -12.29 -16.53 0.80
N GLY A 106 -12.38 -15.37 0.13
CA GLY A 106 -11.24 -14.67 -0.44
C GLY A 106 -10.66 -15.30 -1.71
N THR A 107 -11.37 -16.20 -2.37
CA THR A 107 -10.87 -16.97 -3.52
C THR A 107 -11.33 -16.45 -4.88
N VAL A 108 -12.39 -15.64 -4.95
CA VAL A 108 -12.95 -15.12 -6.20
C VAL A 108 -13.13 -13.61 -6.13
N VAL A 109 -12.62 -12.90 -7.13
CA VAL A 109 -12.93 -11.49 -7.38
C VAL A 109 -13.96 -11.38 -8.49
N ALA A 110 -14.97 -10.55 -8.28
CA ALA A 110 -15.94 -10.15 -9.29
C ALA A 110 -15.77 -8.67 -9.64
N CYS A 111 -15.80 -8.34 -10.92
CA CYS A 111 -15.78 -6.98 -11.44
C CYS A 111 -17.06 -6.69 -12.25
N GLY A 112 -17.73 -5.58 -11.98
CA GLY A 112 -18.90 -5.13 -12.73
C GLY A 112 -18.54 -4.05 -13.75
N GLY A 113 -18.88 -4.26 -15.02
CA GLY A 113 -18.62 -3.36 -16.15
C GLY A 113 -19.72 -2.33 -16.35
N LEU A 114 -19.43 -1.06 -16.06
CA LEU A 114 -20.38 0.06 -16.22
C LEU A 114 -20.79 0.26 -17.68
N LEU A 115 -19.85 0.10 -18.63
CA LEU A 115 -20.11 0.32 -20.06
C LEU A 115 -20.34 -0.97 -20.85
N SER A 116 -20.25 -2.15 -20.22
CA SER A 116 -20.51 -3.43 -20.87
C SER A 116 -21.89 -3.48 -21.54
N VAL A 117 -22.92 -2.98 -20.86
CA VAL A 117 -24.30 -2.94 -21.38
C VAL A 117 -24.41 -2.15 -22.69
N LEU A 118 -23.68 -1.02 -22.81
CA LEU A 118 -23.71 -0.17 -24.01
C LEU A 118 -23.03 -0.83 -25.22
N LYS A 119 -22.20 -1.84 -24.96
CA LYS A 119 -21.48 -2.60 -25.98
C LYS A 119 -22.13 -3.96 -26.26
N ALA A 120 -23.25 -4.28 -25.60
CA ALA A 120 -23.85 -5.61 -25.62
C ALA A 120 -22.84 -6.73 -25.29
N GLN A 121 -21.99 -6.46 -24.29
CA GLN A 121 -21.00 -7.39 -23.75
C GLN A 121 -21.51 -7.96 -22.42
N LYS A 122 -20.91 -9.08 -21.98
CA LYS A 122 -21.11 -9.59 -20.63
C LYS A 122 -20.75 -8.51 -19.60
N GLU A 123 -21.49 -8.45 -18.50
CA GLU A 123 -21.44 -7.32 -17.57
C GLU A 123 -20.63 -7.62 -16.31
N ILE A 124 -20.52 -8.88 -15.91
CA ILE A 124 -19.82 -9.28 -14.68
C ILE A 124 -18.71 -10.26 -15.02
N PHE A 125 -17.51 -10.05 -14.48
CA PHE A 125 -16.31 -10.83 -14.77
C PHE A 125 -15.71 -11.41 -13.50
N PHE A 126 -15.32 -12.68 -13.53
CA PHE A 126 -14.86 -13.42 -12.35
C PHE A 126 -13.44 -13.93 -12.54
N TRP A 127 -12.60 -13.79 -11.51
CA TRP A 127 -11.26 -14.37 -11.45
C TRP A 127 -11.06 -15.17 -10.17
N ASN A 128 -10.35 -16.29 -10.29
CA ASN A 128 -9.80 -17.01 -9.15
C ASN A 128 -8.55 -16.27 -8.67
N VAL A 129 -8.50 -15.96 -7.38
CA VAL A 129 -7.40 -15.25 -6.71
C VAL A 129 -6.85 -16.04 -5.51
N SER A 130 -7.10 -17.35 -5.46
CA SER A 130 -6.56 -18.24 -4.43
C SER A 130 -5.02 -18.20 -4.37
N ASP A 131 -4.38 -17.96 -5.52
CA ASP A 131 -2.99 -17.49 -5.61
C ASP A 131 -2.97 -16.06 -6.17
N PRO A 132 -2.80 -15.02 -5.33
CA PRO A 132 -2.79 -13.62 -5.76
C PRO A 132 -1.64 -13.26 -6.71
N ALA A 133 -0.57 -14.06 -6.76
CA ALA A 133 0.51 -13.86 -7.73
C ALA A 133 0.16 -14.42 -9.12
N ARG A 134 -0.90 -15.23 -9.22
CA ARG A 134 -1.36 -15.89 -10.44
C ARG A 134 -2.89 -15.91 -10.54
N PRO A 135 -3.55 -14.74 -10.63
CA PRO A 135 -4.99 -14.68 -10.84
C PRO A 135 -5.38 -15.32 -12.18
N GLU A 136 -6.50 -16.06 -12.20
CA GLU A 136 -6.97 -16.80 -13.38
C GLU A 136 -8.42 -16.42 -13.69
N PHE A 137 -8.72 -16.07 -14.95
CA PHE A 137 -10.09 -15.77 -15.36
C PHE A 137 -10.95 -17.04 -15.28
N ILE A 138 -12.12 -16.95 -14.64
CA ILE A 138 -13.06 -18.06 -14.48
C ILE A 138 -14.14 -17.97 -15.56
N SER A 139 -14.92 -16.87 -15.53
CA SER A 139 -16.09 -16.72 -16.37
C SER A 139 -16.58 -15.27 -16.40
N ALA A 140 -17.59 -15.03 -17.22
CA ALA A 140 -18.33 -13.78 -17.22
C ALA A 140 -19.83 -14.05 -17.38
N ALA A 141 -20.66 -13.21 -16.77
CA ALA A 141 -22.11 -13.31 -16.73
C ALA A 141 -22.78 -12.09 -17.35
N ASP A 142 -23.98 -12.33 -17.89
CA ASP A 142 -24.87 -11.34 -18.50
C ASP A 142 -26.30 -11.61 -17.97
N PRO A 143 -26.63 -11.11 -16.76
CA PRO A 143 -27.88 -11.44 -16.11
C PRO A 143 -29.03 -10.64 -16.76
N PRO A 144 -30.05 -11.28 -17.34
CA PRO A 144 -31.03 -10.61 -18.22
C PRO A 144 -31.95 -9.59 -17.51
N LEU A 145 -31.97 -9.59 -16.18
CA LEU A 145 -32.77 -8.67 -15.35
C LEU A 145 -31.89 -7.78 -14.46
N SER A 146 -30.59 -7.75 -14.73
CA SER A 146 -29.62 -6.89 -14.08
C SER A 146 -29.02 -5.96 -15.12
N SER A 147 -28.54 -4.80 -14.68
CA SER A 147 -27.60 -4.01 -15.45
C SER A 147 -26.83 -3.11 -14.49
N ILE A 148 -25.59 -2.75 -14.85
CA ILE A 148 -24.73 -1.82 -14.09
C ILE A 148 -24.62 -2.26 -12.62
N THR A 149 -23.68 -3.15 -12.35
CA THR A 149 -23.43 -3.62 -10.98
C THR A 149 -23.03 -2.46 -10.07
N ASP A 150 -23.67 -2.35 -8.89
CA ASP A 150 -23.26 -1.46 -7.80
C ASP A 150 -22.46 -2.25 -6.75
N GLU A 151 -23.10 -3.09 -5.95
CA GLU A 151 -22.40 -3.87 -4.91
C GLU A 151 -22.47 -5.38 -5.19
N PHE A 152 -21.41 -6.10 -4.81
CA PHE A 152 -21.42 -7.55 -4.72
C PHE A 152 -21.64 -7.97 -3.27
N HIS A 153 -22.70 -8.74 -3.02
CA HIS A 153 -22.92 -9.30 -1.69
C HIS A 153 -22.30 -10.71 -1.59
N PRO A 154 -21.20 -10.90 -0.82
CA PRO A 154 -20.59 -12.21 -0.67
C PRO A 154 -21.47 -13.15 0.16
N LEU A 155 -21.72 -14.36 -0.34
CA LEU A 155 -22.47 -15.39 0.37
C LEU A 155 -21.55 -16.23 1.27
N PRO A 156 -22.07 -16.86 2.35
CA PRO A 156 -21.24 -17.60 3.30
C PRO A 156 -20.41 -18.75 2.71
N GLN A 157 -20.78 -19.29 1.55
CA GLN A 157 -20.05 -20.36 0.86
C GLN A 157 -19.18 -19.87 -0.32
N GLY A 158 -18.89 -18.57 -0.40
CA GLY A 158 -18.06 -17.99 -1.46
C GLY A 158 -18.84 -17.25 -2.55
N GLY A 159 -20.13 -17.58 -2.73
CA GLY A 159 -20.96 -16.99 -3.79
C GLY A 159 -20.96 -17.81 -5.07
#